data_AF-A0A2P7NQJ8-F1
#
_entry.id   AF-A0A2P7NQJ8-F1
#
_cell.length_a   1.000
_cell.length_b   1.000
_cell.length_c   1.000
_cell.angle_alpha   90.00
_cell.angle_beta   90.00
_cell.angle_gamma   90.00
#
_symmetry.space_group_name_H-M   'P 1'
#
loop_
_entity.id
_entity.type
_entity.pdbx_description
1 polymer ?
#
loop_
_entity_poly.entity_id
_entity_poly.type
_entity_poly.pdbx_seq_one_letter_code
_entity_poly.pdbx_strand_id
1 'polypeptide(L)'
;DHKVGQDSHPEHRYREIEEWVRKRFPMAQSVVYQWSGEVLEPSDGLAFLGKNPLDDNNVYVITGDSGNGMTHCMLGAMIVSDQIMGRDNPWSAIYSPSRKVFHGISAFISETANTLAQYSDWIKSGEVVSAEDIQA
;
A
#
# COMPACT_ATOMS: atom_id res chain seq x y z
N ASP A 1 5.58 6.09 -8.43
CA ASP A 1 5.05 5.94 -7.07
C ASP A 1 5.74 6.93 -6.15
N HIS A 2 5.12 7.26 -5.01
CA HIS A 2 5.71 8.16 -4.02
C HIS A 2 5.23 7.78 -2.62
N LYS A 3 6.03 8.15 -1.61
CA LYS A 3 5.65 7.94 -0.22
C LYS A 3 4.54 8.90 0.17
N VAL A 4 3.46 8.35 0.70
CA VAL A 4 2.32 9.10 1.21
C VAL A 4 2.78 10.10 2.27
N GLY A 5 2.34 11.36 2.14
CA GLY A 5 2.58 12.41 3.13
C GLY A 5 4.03 12.94 3.19
N GLN A 6 4.93 12.50 2.32
CA GLN A 6 6.34 12.95 2.33
C GLN A 6 6.68 14.01 1.28
N ASP A 7 5.70 14.33 0.43
CA ASP A 7 5.80 15.39 -0.56
C ASP A 7 4.92 16.55 -0.10
N SER A 8 5.53 17.70 0.18
CA SER A 8 4.79 18.88 0.63
C SER A 8 3.98 19.55 -0.48
N HIS A 9 4.27 19.23 -1.75
CA HIS A 9 3.62 19.81 -2.93
C HIS A 9 3.37 18.74 -4.00
N PRO A 10 2.50 17.74 -3.73
CA PRO A 10 2.31 16.57 -4.59
C PRO A 10 1.63 16.90 -5.93
N GLU A 11 1.13 18.12 -6.15
CA GLU A 11 0.37 18.51 -7.34
C GLU A 11 1.17 18.41 -8.63
N HIS A 12 2.51 18.53 -8.54
CA HIS A 12 3.39 18.39 -9.70
C HIS A 12 3.29 17.00 -10.34
N ARG A 13 2.95 15.96 -9.58
CA ARG A 13 2.79 14.58 -10.08
C ARG A 13 1.68 14.45 -11.12
N TYR A 14 0.58 15.19 -10.94
CA TYR A 14 -0.50 15.21 -11.94
C TYR A 14 -0.01 15.80 -13.26
N ARG A 15 0.80 16.86 -13.20
CA ARG A 15 1.40 17.50 -14.38
C ARG A 15 2.35 16.54 -15.10
N GLU A 16 3.20 15.82 -14.36
CA GLU A 16 4.13 14.83 -14.93
C GLU A 16 3.38 13.74 -15.71
N ILE A 17 2.28 13.22 -15.16
CA ILE A 17 1.43 12.22 -15.82
C ILE A 17 0.77 12.81 -17.06
N GLU A 18 0.20 14.01 -16.96
CA GLU A 18 -0.45 14.66 -18.10
C GLU A 18 0.55 14.90 -19.24
N GLU A 19 1.75 15.42 -18.94
CA GLU A 19 2.81 15.61 -19.93
C GLU A 19 3.23 14.29 -20.59
N TRP A 20 3.38 13.24 -19.78
CA TRP A 20 3.72 11.90 -20.29
C TRP A 20 2.66 11.36 -21.26
N VAL A 21 1.38 11.56 -20.93
CA VAL A 21 0.23 11.17 -21.75
C VAL A 21 0.20 11.98 -23.03
N ARG A 22 0.26 13.32 -22.97
CA ARG A 22 0.18 14.20 -24.15
C ARG A 22 1.30 13.97 -25.16
N LYS A 23 2.50 13.63 -24.68
CA LYS A 23 3.64 13.24 -25.56
C LYS A 23 3.35 11.99 -26.41
N ARG A 24 2.48 11.09 -25.94
CA ARG A 24 2.17 9.80 -26.58
C ARG A 24 0.80 9.78 -27.25
N PHE A 25 -0.13 10.57 -26.73
CA PHE A 25 -1.49 10.70 -27.20
C PHE A 25 -1.79 12.19 -27.44
N PRO A 26 -1.28 12.79 -28.53
CA PRO A 26 -1.48 14.22 -28.79
C PRO A 26 -2.95 14.62 -28.99
N MET A 27 -3.80 13.65 -29.32
CA MET A 27 -5.25 13.80 -29.45
C MET A 27 -6.00 13.80 -28.11
N ALA A 28 -5.32 13.59 -26.97
CA ALA A 28 -5.94 13.57 -25.65
C ALA A 28 -6.60 14.93 -25.34
N GLN A 29 -7.86 14.88 -24.92
CA GLN A 29 -8.66 16.08 -24.63
C GLN A 29 -8.32 16.65 -23.23
N SER A 30 -9.21 17.48 -22.70
CA SER A 30 -9.09 18.04 -21.35
C SER A 30 -9.15 16.95 -20.28
N VAL A 31 -8.34 17.09 -19.23
CA VAL A 31 -8.45 16.28 -18.01
C VAL A 31 -9.77 16.62 -17.31
N VAL A 32 -10.60 15.62 -17.05
CA VAL A 32 -11.92 15.81 -16.40
C VAL A 32 -11.83 15.58 -14.89
N TYR A 33 -10.95 14.66 -14.46
CA TYR A 33 -10.75 14.30 -13.05
C TYR A 33 -9.28 13.98 -12.78
N GLN A 34 -8.86 14.22 -11.54
CA GLN A 34 -7.57 13.85 -10.98
C GLN A 34 -7.81 13.23 -9.61
N TRP A 35 -7.09 12.17 -9.31
CA TRP A 35 -7.18 11.48 -8.03
C TRP A 35 -5.85 10.83 -7.71
N SER A 36 -5.60 10.65 -6.41
CA SER A 36 -4.50 9.87 -5.86
C SER A 36 -5.10 8.90 -4.85
N GLY A 37 -4.46 7.74 -4.69
CA GLY A 37 -4.88 6.71 -3.75
C GLY A 37 -3.67 6.09 -3.10
N GLU A 38 -3.85 5.67 -1.86
CA GLU A 38 -2.83 4.92 -1.14
C GLU A 38 -2.89 3.45 -1.52
N VAL A 39 -1.74 2.85 -1.73
CA VAL A 39 -1.60 1.44 -2.07
C VAL A 39 -0.75 0.78 -1.00
N LEU A 40 -1.26 -0.32 -0.43
CA LEU A 40 -0.47 -1.17 0.44
C LEU A 40 0.31 -2.16 -0.42
N GLU A 41 1.64 -2.05 -0.40
CA GLU A 41 2.53 -2.88 -1.20
C GLU A 41 3.42 -3.75 -0.28
N PRO A 42 3.27 -5.08 -0.31
CA PRO A 42 4.17 -6.00 0.34
C PRO A 42 5.57 -5.96 -0.29
N SER A 43 6.61 -6.33 0.47
CA SER A 43 8.00 -6.22 0.01
C SER A 43 8.38 -7.14 -1.17
N ASP A 44 7.59 -8.17 -1.47
CA ASP A 44 7.70 -9.00 -2.69
C ASP A 44 6.65 -8.65 -3.76
N GLY A 45 5.83 -7.63 -3.53
CA GLY A 45 4.80 -7.16 -4.47
C GLY A 45 3.57 -8.08 -4.63
N LEU A 46 3.53 -9.24 -3.96
CA LEU A 46 2.40 -10.17 -4.03
C LEU A 46 1.37 -9.90 -2.92
N ALA A 47 0.08 -10.08 -3.21
CA ALA A 47 -0.96 -9.92 -2.20
C ALA A 47 -0.87 -10.95 -1.07
N PHE A 48 -1.38 -10.60 0.11
CA PHE A 48 -1.64 -11.53 1.20
C PHE A 48 -3.09 -11.97 1.15
N LEU A 49 -3.33 -13.22 0.75
CA LEU A 49 -4.65 -13.79 0.51
C LEU A 49 -4.80 -15.11 1.28
N GLY A 50 -5.67 -15.14 2.30
CA GLY A 50 -5.98 -16.36 3.06
C GLY A 50 -6.02 -16.14 4.57
N LYS A 51 -5.79 -17.21 5.34
CA LYS A 51 -5.82 -17.17 6.82
C LYS A 51 -4.83 -16.15 7.39
N ASN A 52 -5.31 -15.32 8.31
CA ASN A 52 -4.47 -14.37 9.02
C ASN A 52 -3.52 -15.13 9.97
N PRO A 53 -2.20 -14.87 9.96
CA PRO A 53 -1.30 -15.53 10.88
C PRO A 53 -1.52 -15.02 12.30
N LEU A 54 -1.26 -15.88 13.29
CA LEU A 54 -1.30 -15.56 14.73
C LEU A 54 -2.69 -15.25 15.31
N ASP A 55 -3.75 -15.28 14.50
CA ASP A 55 -5.15 -15.14 14.92
C ASP A 55 -5.85 -16.50 15.09
N ASP A 56 -7.09 -16.45 15.59
CA ASP A 56 -8.00 -17.59 15.63
C ASP A 56 -8.23 -18.19 14.22
N ASN A 57 -8.53 -19.49 14.17
CA ASN A 57 -8.59 -20.30 12.94
C ASN A 57 -9.58 -19.83 11.85
N ASN A 58 -10.41 -18.82 12.12
CA ASN A 58 -11.50 -18.36 11.25
C ASN A 58 -11.34 -16.89 10.79
N VAL A 59 -10.15 -16.29 10.96
CA VAL A 59 -9.86 -14.94 10.45
C VAL A 59 -9.10 -15.04 9.13
N TYR A 60 -9.58 -14.32 8.11
CA TYR A 60 -9.03 -14.31 6.75
C TYR A 60 -8.79 -12.87 6.29
N VAL A 61 -7.74 -12.67 5.50
CA VAL A 61 -7.35 -11.38 4.95
C VAL A 61 -7.17 -11.45 3.44
N ILE A 62 -7.52 -10.34 2.79
CA ILE A 62 -7.23 -10.05 1.38
C ILE A 62 -6.67 -8.63 1.38
N THR A 63 -5.34 -8.49 1.37
CA THR A 63 -4.67 -7.19 1.52
C THR A 63 -3.33 -7.17 0.77
N GLY A 64 -2.69 -6.00 0.72
CA GLY A 64 -1.38 -5.83 0.10
C GLY A 64 -1.39 -6.06 -1.41
N ASP A 65 -2.43 -5.57 -2.09
CA ASP A 65 -2.67 -5.91 -3.48
C ASP A 65 -1.72 -5.26 -4.49
N SER A 66 -0.82 -4.37 -4.04
CA SER A 66 0.13 -3.63 -4.89
C SER A 66 -0.58 -2.93 -6.06
N GLY A 67 -1.78 -2.40 -5.83
CA GLY A 67 -2.57 -1.66 -6.82
C GLY A 67 -3.38 -2.57 -7.76
N ASN A 68 -3.34 -3.89 -7.56
CA ASN A 68 -4.06 -4.87 -8.37
C ASN A 68 -5.35 -5.36 -7.70
N GLY A 69 -6.03 -4.50 -6.94
CA GLY A 69 -7.16 -4.86 -6.10
C GLY A 69 -8.31 -5.58 -6.81
N MET A 70 -8.64 -5.19 -8.04
CA MET A 70 -9.69 -5.89 -8.80
C MET A 70 -9.33 -7.36 -9.07
N THR A 71 -8.07 -7.63 -9.42
CA THR A 71 -7.58 -8.98 -9.70
C THR A 71 -7.41 -9.77 -8.40
N HIS A 72 -6.74 -9.18 -7.41
CA HIS A 72 -6.45 -9.83 -6.14
C HIS A 72 -7.70 -10.03 -5.27
N CYS A 73 -8.75 -9.22 -5.41
CA CYS A 73 -10.03 -9.45 -4.74
C CYS A 73 -10.69 -10.76 -5.21
N MET A 74 -10.75 -11.00 -6.52
CA MET A 74 -11.31 -12.24 -7.06
C MET A 74 -10.45 -13.46 -6.69
N LEU A 75 -9.13 -13.36 -6.85
CA LEU A 75 -8.23 -14.45 -6.48
C LEU A 75 -8.29 -14.75 -4.98
N GLY A 76 -8.35 -13.72 -4.15
CA GLY A 76 -8.47 -13.83 -2.70
C GLY A 76 -9.79 -14.46 -2.29
N ALA A 77 -10.90 -14.06 -2.91
CA ALA A 77 -12.21 -14.66 -2.66
C ALA A 77 -12.21 -16.16 -2.99
N MET A 78 -11.57 -16.58 -4.09
CA MET A 78 -11.42 -18.00 -4.45
C MET A 78 -10.60 -18.76 -3.40
N ILE A 79 -9.42 -18.25 -3.04
CA ILE A 79 -8.53 -18.89 -2.06
C ILE A 79 -9.22 -19.00 -0.69
N VAL A 80 -9.82 -17.92 -0.20
CA VAL A 80 -10.52 -17.89 1.09
C VAL A 80 -11.72 -18.84 1.08
N SER A 81 -12.51 -18.85 -0.01
CA SER A 81 -13.64 -19.77 -0.12
C SER A 81 -13.18 -21.24 -0.08
N ASP A 82 -12.11 -21.59 -0.81
CA ASP A 82 -11.57 -22.95 -0.79
C ASP A 82 -11.05 -23.32 0.60
N GLN A 83 -10.34 -22.41 1.29
CA GLN A 83 -9.87 -22.64 2.65
C GLN A 83 -11.01 -22.87 3.65
N ILE A 84 -12.11 -22.10 3.54
CA ILE A 84 -13.31 -22.27 4.37
C ILE A 84 -13.98 -23.61 4.10
N MET A 85 -14.03 -24.03 2.83
CA MET A 85 -14.64 -25.30 2.42
C MET A 85 -13.73 -26.53 2.59
N GLY A 86 -12.47 -26.34 3.03
CA GLY A 86 -11.49 -27.41 3.14
C GLY A 86 -11.06 -28.00 1.80
N ARG A 87 -11.03 -27.19 0.74
CA ARG A 87 -10.60 -27.57 -0.61
C ARG A 87 -9.15 -27.17 -0.85
N ASP A 88 -8.43 -27.99 -1.61
CA ASP A 88 -7.08 -27.63 -2.06
C ASP A 88 -7.14 -26.53 -3.12
N ASN A 89 -6.26 -25.54 -2.99
CA ASN A 89 -6.11 -24.45 -3.96
C ASN A 89 -4.63 -24.27 -4.35
N PRO A 90 -4.28 -24.34 -5.65
CA PRO A 90 -2.89 -24.32 -6.10
C PRO A 90 -2.17 -22.99 -5.83
N TRP A 91 -2.91 -21.89 -5.62
CA TRP A 91 -2.36 -20.57 -5.35
C TRP A 91 -2.25 -20.25 -3.87
N SER A 92 -2.80 -21.09 -2.97
CA SER A 92 -2.84 -20.80 -1.54
C SER A 92 -1.45 -20.64 -0.92
N ALA A 93 -0.43 -21.37 -1.40
CA ALA A 93 0.91 -21.32 -0.83
C ALA A 93 1.64 -20.01 -1.18
N ILE A 94 1.56 -19.57 -2.44
CA ILE A 94 2.28 -18.38 -2.93
C ILE A 94 1.65 -17.07 -2.42
N TYR A 95 0.33 -17.04 -2.20
CA TYR A 95 -0.35 -15.86 -1.63
C TYR A 95 -0.55 -15.92 -0.12
N SER A 96 -0.08 -16.97 0.56
CA SER A 96 -0.25 -17.13 2.00
C SER A 96 0.21 -15.89 2.77
N PRO A 97 -0.62 -15.33 3.67
CA PRO A 97 -0.21 -14.29 4.61
C PRO A 97 1.01 -14.66 5.46
N SER A 98 1.23 -15.95 5.70
CA SER A 98 2.37 -16.48 6.46
C SER A 98 3.60 -16.78 5.60
N ARG A 99 3.59 -16.44 4.30
CA ARG A 99 4.72 -16.74 3.42
C ARG A 99 5.97 -15.98 3.87
N LYS A 100 7.14 -16.60 3.69
CA LYS A 100 8.41 -15.94 3.97
C LYS A 100 8.81 -15.08 2.77
N VAL A 101 8.81 -13.78 2.98
CA VAL A 101 9.24 -12.81 1.97
C VAL A 101 10.76 -12.66 2.04
N PHE A 102 11.48 -13.29 1.12
CA PHE A 102 12.95 -13.25 1.09
C PHE A 102 13.52 -12.17 0.15
N HIS A 103 12.68 -11.55 -0.68
CA HIS A 103 13.06 -10.46 -1.60
C HIS A 103 12.63 -9.11 -1.01
N GLY A 104 13.36 -8.03 -1.34
CA GLY A 104 13.02 -6.68 -0.89
C GLY A 104 13.55 -6.28 0.51
N ILE A 105 14.47 -7.05 1.10
CA ILE A 105 15.05 -6.76 2.44
C ILE A 105 15.71 -5.37 2.48
N SER A 106 16.41 -4.96 1.43
CA SER A 106 17.05 -3.63 1.37
C SER A 106 16.00 -2.51 1.38
N ALA A 107 14.94 -2.65 0.57
CA ALA A 107 13.82 -1.72 0.55
C ALA A 107 13.11 -1.69 1.92
N PHE A 108 12.88 -2.85 2.53
CA PHE A 108 12.30 -2.98 3.87
C PHE A 108 13.14 -2.26 4.94
N ILE A 109 14.47 -2.36 4.88
CA ILE A 109 15.37 -1.62 5.79
C ILE A 109 15.24 -0.11 5.57
N SER A 110 15.22 0.35 4.32
CA SER A 110 15.01 1.77 3.99
C SER A 110 13.65 2.27 4.46
N GLU A 111 12.59 1.47 4.33
CA GLU A 111 11.25 1.80 4.84
C GLU A 111 11.20 1.85 6.37
N THR A 112 11.86 0.90 7.03
CA THR A 112 11.95 0.87 8.50
C THR A 112 12.70 2.10 9.03
N ALA A 113 13.82 2.48 8.39
CA ALA A 113 14.57 3.67 8.75
C ALA A 113 13.75 4.95 8.56
N ASN A 114 13.04 5.06 7.44
CA ASN A 114 12.13 6.17 7.16
C ASN A 114 11.01 6.28 8.21
N THR A 115 10.40 5.15 8.57
CA THR A 115 9.35 5.09 9.59
C THR A 115 9.88 5.54 10.95
N LEU A 116 11.04 5.04 11.37
CA LEU A 116 11.70 5.45 12.63
C LEU A 116 12.04 6.94 12.64
N ALA A 117 12.44 7.51 11.50
CA ALA A 117 12.70 8.94 11.39
C ALA A 117 11.42 9.76 11.65
N GLN A 118 10.25 9.32 11.18
CA GLN A 118 8.97 9.98 11.47
C GLN A 118 8.60 9.89 12.96
N TYR A 119 8.88 8.75 13.62
CA TYR A 119 8.67 8.64 15.07
C TYR A 119 9.63 9.51 15.90
N SER A 120 10.74 9.99 15.33
CA SER A 120 11.61 10.94 16.03
C SER A 120 10.90 12.25 16.35
N ASP A 121 9.87 12.63 15.59
CA ASP A 121 9.07 13.83 15.85
C ASP A 121 8.25 13.71 17.14
N TRP A 122 7.92 12.49 17.58
CA TRP A 122 7.24 12.26 18.86
C TRP A 122 8.16 12.46 20.07
N ILE A 123 9.48 12.46 19.82
CA ILE A 123 10.51 12.71 20.85
C ILE A 123 10.91 14.19 20.84
N LYS A 124 10.75 14.88 19.70
CA LYS A 124 10.97 16.32 19.63
C LYS A 124 9.87 17.05 20.40
N SER A 125 10.27 18.15 21.05
CA SER A 125 9.32 19.02 21.76
C SER A 125 8.27 19.54 20.79
N GLY A 126 7.01 19.64 21.24
CA GLY A 126 5.92 20.16 20.43
C GLY A 126 6.21 21.56 19.88
N GLU A 127 5.61 21.88 18.73
CA GLU A 127 5.76 23.19 18.06
C GLU A 127 5.21 24.36 18.90
N VAL A 128 4.40 24.05 19.91
CA VAL A 128 3.84 24.98 20.89
C VAL A 128 4.19 24.52 22.31
N VAL A 129 4.50 25.48 23.17
CA VAL A 129 4.88 25.23 24.57
C VAL A 129 3.63 25.11 25.45
N SER A 130 2.52 25.75 25.05
CA SER A 130 1.24 25.68 25.72
C SER A 130 0.07 25.67 24.73
N ALA A 131 -1.10 25.23 25.19
CA ALA A 131 -2.33 25.25 24.38
C ALA A 131 -2.78 26.67 24.00
N GLU A 132 -2.28 27.70 24.71
CA GLU A 132 -2.60 29.11 24.48
C GLU A 132 -1.83 29.69 23.28
N ASP A 133 -0.76 29.02 22.84
CA ASP A 133 0.07 29.43 21.71
C ASP A 133 -0.45 28.94 20.35
N ILE A 134 -1.53 28.15 20.35
CA ILE A 134 -2.17 27.66 19.13
C ILE A 134 -3.01 28.80 18.54
N GLN A 135 -2.53 29.41 17.43
CA GLN A 135 -3.31 30.40 16.69
C GLN A 135 -4.59 29.77 16.12
N ALA A 136 -5.71 30.46 16.33
CA ALA A 136 -7.05 30.10 15.85
C ALA A 136 -7.21 30.29 14.34
#